data_AF-A0A9Q1FAY2-F1
#
_entry.id   AF-A0A9Q1FAY2-F1
#
_cell.length_a   1.000
_cell.length_b   1.000
_cell.length_c   1.000
_cell.angle_alpha   90.00
_cell.angle_beta   90.00
_cell.angle_gamma   90.00
#
_symmetry.space_group_name_H-M   'P 1'
#
loop_
_entity.id
_entity.type
_entity.pdbx_description
1 polymer ?
#
loop_
_entity_poly.entity_id
_entity_poly.type
_entity_poly.pdbx_seq_one_letter_code
_entity_poly.pdbx_strand_id
1 'polypeptide(L)'
;MEVTQTPIQSFTEKCREVLGEYKKNVESSISASVAYLIARFESLERPYAVAITAYCLSLCQEDRSLALSAWGKLKGLATEEGDCRMWASRSDLRLANEVQGYKVPPPQAITVETTAYALLTAVANKDMEWADSAVCWLSKQENYGGGFKSTQDTIVALEALSDYALSRSSSLSTKLDLHFTAIGRNQKAKLTMDKPGERVETELKRLLGSKIHVHASGQGRAKMKVVMAYHALQPEDTCQHLSISITVQGKVKYTARVLDNYDYVDYDEEGGRKEEVEERDVHHSKIEWFDARSRRRRDTEESLKTAVEYVVCVSHDLSRNLSGMAIADITLLSGFVALTEDLDKLKELSDRYISHYETTQGRVLLYFDEIPEGRECITFGAEQKVQIGLLQPAPASFYDYYEPDRKCTVFYSAPQRSRMVSTLCSGEVCQCAEKPCHSEKKTFEMRKKKARIDFACYFPTVEYGYEVKINHMSEKSNFELYHTTVTDILRATGDESVAKGSVRVFAKRRQCKGTLQTDKTYLIMGKDGTTTDTLGEMQYLLDSSSWVEQLPSDSQCRASKRRLQCNVLNAFVSQYKTDGCTQ
;
A
#
# COMPACT_ATOMS: atom_id res chain seq x y z
N MET A 1 14.19 -79.02 14.53
CA MET A 1 13.78 -77.66 14.96
C MET A 1 14.69 -76.70 14.22
N GLU A 2 14.34 -76.40 12.98
CA GLU A 2 14.97 -75.32 12.20
C GLU A 2 14.19 -74.05 12.53
N VAL A 3 14.85 -73.12 13.20
CA VAL A 3 14.27 -71.80 13.46
C VAL A 3 14.42 -70.99 12.17
N THR A 4 13.27 -70.67 11.60
CA THR A 4 13.07 -69.86 10.40
C THR A 4 13.75 -68.49 10.55
N GLN A 5 14.70 -68.19 9.67
CA GLN A 5 15.19 -66.82 9.45
C GLN A 5 14.00 -65.95 9.04
N THR A 6 13.79 -64.84 9.77
CA THR A 6 12.65 -63.95 9.56
C THR A 6 12.81 -63.11 8.28
N PRO A 7 11.73 -62.88 7.50
CA PRO A 7 11.76 -62.03 6.29
C PRO A 7 12.23 -60.57 6.53
N ILE A 8 12.18 -60.12 7.78
CA ILE A 8 12.51 -58.75 8.22
C ILE A 8 14.02 -58.53 8.30
N GLN A 9 14.81 -59.56 8.65
CA GLN A 9 16.28 -59.49 8.65
C GLN A 9 16.84 -59.41 7.22
N SER A 10 16.27 -60.18 6.29
CA SER A 10 16.62 -60.10 4.86
C SER A 10 16.29 -58.74 4.23
N PHE A 11 15.16 -58.12 4.62
CA PHE A 11 14.75 -56.81 4.09
C PHE A 11 15.60 -55.65 4.65
N THR A 12 16.04 -55.74 5.90
CA THR A 12 16.89 -54.72 6.54
C THR A 12 18.35 -54.76 6.08
N GLU A 13 18.90 -55.94 5.79
CA GLU A 13 20.19 -56.06 5.10
C GLU A 13 20.12 -55.52 3.67
N LYS A 14 19.04 -55.82 2.94
CA LYS A 14 18.85 -55.32 1.57
C LYS A 14 18.62 -53.81 1.53
N CYS A 15 17.89 -53.24 2.50
CA CYS A 15 17.80 -51.78 2.66
C CYS A 15 19.14 -51.16 3.06
N ARG A 16 19.98 -51.84 3.85
CA ARG A 16 21.33 -51.36 4.21
C ARG A 16 22.31 -51.45 3.05
N GLU A 17 22.21 -52.49 2.22
CA GLU A 17 22.96 -52.62 0.97
C GLU A 17 22.50 -51.58 -0.06
N VAL A 18 21.19 -51.40 -0.24
CA VAL A 18 20.63 -50.36 -1.12
C VAL A 18 21.02 -48.98 -0.60
N LEU A 19 20.85 -48.67 0.70
CA LEU A 19 21.33 -47.40 1.28
C LEU A 19 22.85 -47.25 1.17
N GLY A 20 23.62 -48.33 1.26
CA GLY A 20 25.07 -48.34 1.09
C GLY A 20 25.49 -48.11 -0.36
N GLU A 21 24.76 -48.65 -1.33
CA GLU A 21 24.95 -48.47 -2.76
C GLU A 21 24.51 -47.07 -3.20
N TYR A 22 23.38 -46.57 -2.68
CA TYR A 22 22.98 -45.16 -2.79
C TYR A 22 24.02 -44.24 -2.15
N LYS A 23 24.57 -44.57 -0.97
CA LYS A 23 25.62 -43.77 -0.33
C LYS A 23 26.92 -43.76 -1.14
N LYS A 24 27.35 -44.89 -1.71
CA LYS A 24 28.49 -44.97 -2.62
C LYS A 24 28.26 -44.22 -3.93
N ASN A 25 27.06 -44.28 -4.48
CA ASN A 25 26.67 -43.50 -5.66
C ASN A 25 26.64 -42.00 -5.36
N VAL A 26 26.22 -41.61 -4.15
CA VAL A 26 26.25 -40.23 -3.66
C VAL A 26 27.69 -39.76 -3.45
N GLU A 27 28.56 -40.55 -2.81
CA GLU A 27 29.99 -40.22 -2.64
C GLU A 27 30.72 -40.11 -3.98
N SER A 28 30.40 -40.99 -4.94
CA SER A 28 30.92 -40.94 -6.32
C SER A 28 30.41 -39.70 -7.07
N SER A 29 29.14 -39.31 -6.86
CA SER A 29 28.56 -38.10 -7.45
C SER A 29 29.14 -36.82 -6.83
N ILE A 30 29.38 -36.82 -5.51
CA ILE A 30 30.02 -35.72 -4.79
C ILE A 30 31.45 -35.55 -5.27
N SER A 31 32.23 -36.62 -5.36
CA SER A 31 33.62 -36.54 -5.85
C SER A 31 33.70 -36.04 -7.30
N ALA A 32 32.80 -36.48 -8.18
CA ALA A 32 32.69 -35.96 -9.54
C ALA A 32 32.31 -34.45 -9.57
N SER A 33 31.38 -34.05 -8.70
CA SER A 33 30.95 -32.64 -8.57
C SER A 33 32.07 -31.76 -8.00
N VAL A 34 32.82 -32.24 -7.01
CA VAL A 34 33.99 -31.54 -6.44
C VAL A 34 35.07 -31.37 -7.50
N ALA A 35 35.35 -32.40 -8.31
CA ALA A 35 36.29 -32.28 -9.42
C ALA A 35 35.87 -31.19 -10.43
N TYR A 36 34.56 -31.09 -10.73
CA TYR A 36 34.02 -30.01 -11.56
C TYR A 36 34.17 -28.63 -10.91
N LEU A 37 33.87 -28.50 -9.62
CA LEU A 37 34.01 -27.24 -8.89
C LEU A 37 35.46 -26.76 -8.85
N ILE A 38 36.41 -27.66 -8.60
CA ILE A 38 37.85 -27.35 -8.62
C ILE A 38 38.28 -26.85 -10.00
N ALA A 39 37.84 -27.52 -11.08
CA ALA A 39 38.18 -27.11 -12.44
C ALA A 39 37.66 -25.71 -12.81
N ARG A 40 36.53 -25.28 -12.23
CA ARG A 40 35.89 -23.99 -12.52
C ARG A 40 36.20 -22.89 -11.51
N PHE A 41 36.74 -23.22 -10.34
CA PHE A 41 36.97 -22.30 -9.22
C PHE A 41 37.81 -21.07 -9.60
N GLU A 42 38.86 -21.26 -10.39
CA GLU A 42 39.73 -20.16 -10.84
C GLU A 42 38.98 -19.12 -11.67
N SER A 43 37.99 -19.54 -12.46
CA SER A 43 37.18 -18.65 -13.30
C SER A 43 36.06 -17.91 -12.55
N LEU A 44 35.84 -18.19 -11.27
CA LEU A 44 34.81 -17.52 -10.47
C LEU A 44 35.30 -16.15 -9.98
N GLU A 45 34.58 -15.10 -10.37
CA GLU A 45 34.85 -13.72 -9.94
C GLU A 45 33.81 -13.19 -8.94
N ARG A 46 32.57 -13.69 -8.99
CA ARG A 46 31.47 -13.22 -8.15
C ARG A 46 31.65 -13.68 -6.68
N PRO A 47 31.59 -12.77 -5.68
CA PRO A 47 31.77 -13.12 -4.27
C PRO A 47 30.82 -14.21 -3.77
N TYR A 48 29.55 -14.17 -4.17
CA TYR A 48 28.55 -15.19 -3.82
C TYR A 48 28.96 -16.60 -4.30
N ALA A 49 29.32 -16.72 -5.58
CA ALA A 49 29.73 -17.99 -6.16
C ALA A 49 31.04 -18.51 -5.54
N VAL A 50 31.97 -17.62 -5.20
CA VAL A 50 33.22 -18.00 -4.52
C VAL A 50 32.93 -18.44 -3.08
N ALA A 51 32.02 -17.78 -2.36
CA ALA A 51 31.70 -18.12 -0.97
C ALA A 51 31.05 -19.50 -0.84
N ILE A 52 30.02 -19.80 -1.65
CA ILE A 52 29.33 -21.10 -1.59
C ILE A 52 30.25 -22.24 -2.04
N THR A 53 31.09 -22.03 -3.05
CA THR A 53 32.05 -23.04 -3.50
C THR A 53 33.16 -23.26 -2.49
N ALA A 54 33.68 -22.20 -1.85
CA ALA A 54 34.66 -22.32 -0.78
C ALA A 54 34.10 -23.09 0.43
N TYR A 55 32.85 -22.83 0.81
CA TYR A 55 32.17 -23.59 1.86
C TYR A 55 32.02 -25.07 1.49
N CYS A 56 31.52 -25.37 0.29
CA CYS A 56 31.37 -26.74 -0.19
C CYS A 56 32.72 -27.49 -0.20
N LEU A 57 33.79 -26.87 -0.71
CA LEU A 57 35.13 -27.47 -0.69
C LEU A 57 35.65 -27.69 0.73
N SER A 58 35.34 -26.79 1.68
CA SER A 58 35.75 -26.94 3.08
C SER A 58 35.07 -28.12 3.80
N LEU A 59 33.90 -28.54 3.34
CA LEU A 59 33.15 -29.68 3.90
C LEU A 59 33.44 -31.01 3.19
N CYS A 60 33.50 -30.98 1.85
CA CYS A 60 33.52 -32.20 1.05
C CYS A 60 34.93 -32.73 0.76
N GLN A 61 35.97 -31.93 0.94
CA GLN A 61 37.33 -32.29 0.54
C GLN A 61 38.21 -32.66 1.74
N GLU A 62 38.89 -33.81 1.64
CA GLU A 62 39.87 -34.24 2.65
C GLU A 62 41.17 -33.39 2.59
N ASP A 63 41.54 -32.95 1.39
CA ASP A 63 42.68 -32.06 1.15
C ASP A 63 42.39 -30.61 1.55
N ARG A 64 42.85 -30.24 2.76
CA ARG A 64 42.70 -28.89 3.31
C ARG A 64 43.43 -27.79 2.52
N SER A 65 44.40 -28.13 1.68
CA SER A 65 45.19 -27.17 0.89
C SER A 65 44.34 -26.39 -0.11
N LEU A 66 43.41 -27.06 -0.80
CA LEU A 66 42.51 -26.45 -1.77
C LEU A 66 41.43 -25.61 -1.08
N ALA A 67 40.90 -26.08 0.06
CA ALA A 67 40.00 -25.30 0.91
C ALA A 67 40.67 -24.00 1.42
N LEU A 68 41.95 -24.06 1.80
CA LEU A 68 42.72 -22.88 2.23
C LEU A 68 43.02 -21.92 1.07
N SER A 69 43.30 -22.44 -0.13
CA SER A 69 43.44 -21.63 -1.35
C SER A 69 42.14 -20.89 -1.67
N ALA A 70 41.01 -21.61 -1.62
CA ALA A 70 39.69 -21.04 -1.85
C ALA A 70 39.33 -19.98 -0.80
N TRP A 71 39.65 -20.24 0.47
CA TRP A 71 39.52 -19.26 1.55
C TRP A 71 40.41 -18.02 1.34
N GLY A 72 41.65 -18.21 0.85
CA GLY A 72 42.55 -17.11 0.49
C GLY A 72 41.95 -16.19 -0.57
N LYS A 73 41.38 -16.76 -1.63
CA LYS A 73 40.69 -16.01 -2.70
C LYS A 73 39.47 -15.26 -2.14
N LEU A 74 38.67 -15.92 -1.30
CA LEU A 74 37.50 -15.30 -0.67
C LEU A 74 37.89 -14.12 0.24
N LYS A 75 38.97 -14.24 1.02
CA LYS A 75 39.51 -13.12 1.83
C LYS A 75 39.91 -11.92 0.97
N GLY A 76 40.44 -12.14 -0.23
CA GLY A 76 40.77 -11.09 -1.18
C GLY A 76 39.56 -10.29 -1.70
N LEU A 77 38.36 -10.88 -1.65
CA LEU A 77 37.10 -10.24 -2.07
C LEU A 77 36.37 -9.52 -0.92
N ALA A 78 36.90 -9.57 0.29
CA ALA A 78 36.28 -8.92 1.45
C ALA A 78 36.29 -7.40 1.33
N THR A 79 35.23 -6.76 1.82
CA THR A 79 35.11 -5.30 1.92
C THR A 79 34.99 -4.93 3.40
N GLU A 80 35.77 -3.93 3.83
CA GLU A 80 35.79 -3.48 5.22
C GLU A 80 34.78 -2.34 5.45
N GLU A 81 33.95 -2.47 6.48
CA GLU A 81 32.98 -1.46 6.91
C GLU A 81 33.21 -1.18 8.42
N GLY A 82 34.14 -0.27 8.69
CA GLY A 82 34.65 -0.03 10.05
C GLY A 82 35.43 -1.25 10.57
N ASP A 83 35.09 -1.71 11.78
CA ASP A 83 35.68 -2.91 12.39
C ASP A 83 35.04 -4.22 11.91
N CYS A 84 34.00 -4.17 11.08
CA CYS A 84 33.36 -5.36 10.53
C CYS A 84 33.73 -5.57 9.06
N ARG A 85 33.58 -6.80 8.58
CA ARG A 85 33.83 -7.16 7.18
C ARG A 85 32.60 -7.80 6.55
N MET A 86 32.39 -7.51 5.28
CA MET A 86 31.30 -8.07 4.48
C MET A 86 31.79 -8.49 3.10
N TRP A 87 31.03 -9.39 2.49
CA TRP A 87 31.25 -9.84 1.12
C TRP A 87 30.10 -9.34 0.25
N ALA A 88 30.16 -8.06 -0.08
CA ALA A 88 29.19 -7.43 -0.97
C ALA A 88 29.47 -7.79 -2.43
N SER A 89 28.40 -8.03 -3.19
CA SER A 89 28.52 -8.06 -4.64
C SER A 89 28.89 -6.66 -5.13
N ARG A 90 30.12 -6.53 -5.62
CA ARG A 90 30.65 -5.30 -6.18
C ARG A 90 29.93 -5.00 -7.50
N SER A 91 29.36 -3.80 -7.63
CA SER A 91 28.69 -3.30 -8.85
C SER A 91 29.59 -3.26 -10.10
N ASP A 92 30.88 -3.46 -9.89
CA ASP A 92 32.01 -3.50 -10.81
C ASP A 92 32.35 -4.93 -11.32
N LEU A 93 31.80 -5.99 -10.71
CA LEU A 93 32.00 -7.38 -11.17
C LEU A 93 30.87 -7.81 -12.12
N ARG A 94 30.92 -7.25 -13.33
CA ARG A 94 29.96 -7.44 -14.42
C ARG A 94 30.40 -8.58 -15.34
N LEU A 95 29.44 -9.28 -15.98
CA LEU A 95 29.79 -10.05 -17.18
C LEU A 95 30.30 -9.07 -18.25
N ALA A 96 31.21 -9.52 -19.11
CA ALA A 96 31.65 -8.73 -20.25
C ALA A 96 30.43 -8.22 -21.05
N ASN A 97 30.33 -6.88 -21.22
CA ASN A 97 29.33 -6.10 -21.99
C ASN A 97 28.19 -5.37 -21.23
N GLU A 98 28.21 -5.27 -19.89
CA GLU A 98 27.16 -4.53 -19.16
C GLU A 98 27.48 -3.01 -19.04
N VAL A 99 26.63 -2.13 -19.57
CA VAL A 99 26.85 -0.66 -19.65
C VAL A 99 26.59 0.04 -18.30
N GLN A 100 27.36 1.08 -18.00
CA GLN A 100 27.39 1.78 -16.70
C GLN A 100 26.23 2.78 -16.56
N GLY A 101 25.09 2.29 -16.08
CA GLY A 101 23.95 3.12 -15.68
C GLY A 101 23.58 2.92 -14.21
N TYR A 102 23.76 3.98 -13.41
CA TYR A 102 23.05 4.32 -12.17
C TYR A 102 23.38 3.57 -10.86
N LYS A 103 23.38 4.36 -9.77
CA LYS A 103 23.62 3.94 -8.38
C LYS A 103 22.58 2.90 -7.96
N VAL A 104 23.06 1.68 -7.81
CA VAL A 104 22.35 0.54 -7.25
C VAL A 104 22.35 0.72 -5.72
N PRO A 105 21.19 0.72 -5.04
CA PRO A 105 21.19 0.49 -3.60
C PRO A 105 21.90 -0.85 -3.34
N PRO A 106 22.80 -0.97 -2.35
CA PRO A 106 23.55 -2.20 -2.15
C PRO A 106 22.57 -3.36 -1.98
N PRO A 107 22.71 -4.48 -2.72
CA PRO A 107 21.81 -5.62 -2.60
C PRO A 107 22.03 -6.26 -1.23
N GLN A 108 21.17 -5.93 -0.27
CA GLN A 108 21.44 -6.24 1.14
C GLN A 108 21.19 -7.73 1.45
N ALA A 109 20.19 -8.36 0.83
CA ALA A 109 19.85 -9.77 1.10
C ALA A 109 20.91 -10.76 0.59
N ILE A 110 21.33 -10.65 -0.69
CA ILE A 110 22.40 -11.51 -1.24
C ILE A 110 23.74 -11.30 -0.54
N THR A 111 24.01 -10.08 -0.06
CA THR A 111 25.23 -9.78 0.71
C THR A 111 25.19 -10.44 2.09
N VAL A 112 24.01 -10.50 2.73
CA VAL A 112 23.80 -11.27 3.97
C VAL A 112 24.06 -12.75 3.73
N GLU A 113 23.47 -13.33 2.69
CA GLU A 113 23.68 -14.73 2.35
C GLU A 113 25.16 -15.04 2.03
N THR A 114 25.80 -14.21 1.21
CA THR A 114 27.23 -14.35 0.87
C THR A 114 28.12 -14.29 2.11
N THR A 115 27.85 -13.34 3.00
CA THR A 115 28.62 -13.16 4.24
C THR A 115 28.36 -14.32 5.22
N ALA A 116 27.15 -14.90 5.21
CA ALA A 116 26.83 -16.08 6.00
C ALA A 116 27.60 -17.33 5.52
N TYR A 117 27.69 -17.56 4.21
CA TYR A 117 28.56 -18.62 3.67
C TYR A 117 30.04 -18.38 3.94
N ALA A 118 30.50 -17.12 3.89
CA ALA A 118 31.87 -16.77 4.27
C ALA A 118 32.15 -17.05 5.75
N LEU A 119 31.18 -16.78 6.64
CA LEU A 119 31.26 -17.12 8.06
C LEU A 119 31.35 -18.64 8.28
N LEU A 120 30.49 -19.42 7.64
CA LEU A 120 30.55 -20.89 7.70
C LEU A 120 31.91 -21.42 7.23
N THR A 121 32.44 -20.87 6.14
CA THR A 121 33.77 -21.22 5.62
C THR A 121 34.89 -20.87 6.61
N ALA A 122 34.80 -19.72 7.29
CA ALA A 122 35.77 -19.30 8.30
C ALA A 122 35.75 -20.24 9.51
N VAL A 123 34.56 -20.59 10.00
CA VAL A 123 34.36 -21.52 11.13
C VAL A 123 34.88 -22.91 10.78
N ALA A 124 34.56 -23.44 9.59
CA ALA A 124 35.06 -24.72 9.10
C ALA A 124 36.61 -24.75 9.04
N ASN A 125 37.22 -23.64 8.61
CA ASN A 125 38.67 -23.48 8.56
C ASN A 125 39.31 -23.16 9.92
N LYS A 126 38.53 -22.99 10.99
CA LYS A 126 38.95 -22.58 12.35
C LYS A 126 39.60 -21.19 12.43
N ASP A 127 39.24 -20.31 11.50
CA ASP A 127 39.74 -18.93 11.42
C ASP A 127 38.81 -17.97 12.18
N MET A 128 38.96 -17.93 13.52
CA MET A 128 38.03 -17.21 14.39
C MET A 128 38.14 -15.67 14.29
N GLU A 129 39.29 -15.13 13.90
CA GLU A 129 39.44 -13.68 13.73
C GLU A 129 38.56 -13.16 12.60
N TRP A 130 38.55 -13.86 11.47
CA TRP A 130 37.68 -13.54 10.34
C TRP A 130 36.21 -13.82 10.64
N ALA A 131 35.92 -14.88 11.41
CA ALA A 131 34.57 -15.18 11.87
C ALA A 131 34.00 -14.06 12.76
N ASP A 132 34.76 -13.54 13.74
CA ASP A 132 34.36 -12.43 14.60
C ASP A 132 33.97 -11.18 13.78
N SER A 133 34.76 -10.89 12.74
CA SER A 133 34.54 -9.75 11.85
C SER A 133 33.30 -9.91 10.97
N ALA A 134 33.02 -11.12 10.49
CA ALA A 134 31.82 -11.40 9.69
C ALA A 134 30.54 -11.34 10.56
N VAL A 135 30.60 -11.88 11.78
CA VAL A 135 29.49 -11.86 12.76
C VAL A 135 29.16 -10.44 13.19
N CYS A 136 30.17 -9.59 13.37
CA CYS A 136 30.02 -8.15 13.64
C CYS A 136 29.09 -7.48 12.62
N TRP A 137 29.28 -7.80 11.33
CA TRP A 137 28.47 -7.24 10.25
C TRP A 137 27.09 -7.89 10.17
N LEU A 138 26.99 -9.23 10.12
CA LEU A 138 25.72 -9.95 10.06
C LEU A 138 24.77 -9.58 11.20
N SER A 139 25.33 -9.36 12.39
CA SER A 139 24.55 -8.92 13.55
C SER A 139 23.87 -7.56 13.35
N LYS A 140 24.43 -6.67 12.55
CA LYS A 140 23.82 -5.36 12.23
C LYS A 140 22.67 -5.48 11.24
N GLN A 141 22.63 -6.52 10.42
CA GLN A 141 21.67 -6.69 9.31
C GLN A 141 20.37 -7.42 9.71
N GLU A 142 20.26 -7.89 10.94
CA GLU A 142 19.07 -8.61 11.42
C GLU A 142 17.83 -7.69 11.54
N ASN A 143 16.66 -8.16 11.12
CA ASN A 143 15.35 -7.50 11.25
C ASN A 143 14.71 -7.72 12.64
N TYR A 144 13.74 -6.87 13.00
CA TYR A 144 13.05 -6.99 14.29
C TYR A 144 12.24 -8.30 14.31
N GLY A 145 12.65 -9.25 15.15
CA GLY A 145 12.05 -10.59 15.20
C GLY A 145 13.03 -11.75 14.98
N GLY A 146 14.32 -11.49 14.71
CA GLY A 146 15.32 -12.54 14.51
C GLY A 146 15.50 -12.99 13.06
N GLY A 147 14.68 -12.46 12.14
CA GLY A 147 14.80 -12.73 10.72
C GLY A 147 15.78 -11.79 10.02
N PHE A 148 16.08 -12.09 8.76
CA PHE A 148 16.78 -11.21 7.83
C PHE A 148 15.80 -10.76 6.75
N LYS A 149 16.27 -10.43 5.55
CA LYS A 149 15.47 -9.74 4.54
C LYS A 149 14.63 -10.69 3.72
N SER A 150 15.17 -11.86 3.39
CA SER A 150 14.51 -12.94 2.65
C SER A 150 14.43 -14.20 3.52
N THR A 151 14.08 -15.33 2.92
CA THR A 151 14.05 -16.64 3.59
C THR A 151 15.41 -17.32 3.55
N GLN A 152 16.09 -17.30 2.40
CA GLN A 152 17.39 -17.96 2.22
C GLN A 152 18.49 -17.32 3.08
N ASP A 153 18.61 -16.01 3.03
CA ASP A 153 19.55 -15.26 3.86
C ASP A 153 19.27 -15.50 5.36
N THR A 154 18.00 -15.62 5.77
CA THR A 154 17.62 -15.94 7.15
C THR A 154 18.07 -17.33 7.56
N ILE A 155 17.80 -18.35 6.74
CA ILE A 155 18.16 -19.74 7.06
C ILE A 155 19.68 -19.87 7.17
N VAL A 156 20.41 -19.42 6.14
CA VAL A 156 21.86 -19.57 6.07
C VAL A 156 22.55 -18.71 7.15
N ALA A 157 22.08 -17.49 7.40
CA ALA A 157 22.66 -16.65 8.45
C ALA A 157 22.40 -17.21 9.86
N LEU A 158 21.21 -17.76 10.13
CA LEU A 158 20.94 -18.40 11.42
C LEU A 158 21.76 -19.67 11.62
N GLU A 159 21.94 -20.48 10.57
CA GLU A 159 22.84 -21.64 10.59
C GLU A 159 24.28 -21.19 10.91
N ALA A 160 24.80 -20.21 10.16
CA ALA A 160 26.15 -19.70 10.32
C ALA A 160 26.41 -19.11 11.72
N LEU A 161 25.48 -18.32 12.24
CA LEU A 161 25.57 -17.74 13.58
C LEU A 161 25.47 -18.80 14.69
N SER A 162 24.67 -19.84 14.47
CA SER A 162 24.53 -20.96 15.40
C SER A 162 25.81 -21.78 15.46
N ASP A 163 26.39 -22.12 14.32
CA ASP A 163 27.63 -22.90 14.25
C ASP A 163 28.83 -22.11 14.78
N TYR A 164 28.89 -20.80 14.51
CA TYR A 164 29.84 -19.90 15.15
C TYR A 164 29.68 -19.86 16.69
N ALA A 165 28.44 -19.83 17.19
CA ALA A 165 28.19 -19.83 18.63
C ALA A 165 28.59 -21.17 19.29
N LEU A 166 28.43 -22.30 18.59
CA LEU A 166 28.84 -23.62 19.06
C LEU A 166 30.35 -23.82 19.04
N SER A 167 31.03 -23.33 17.99
CA SER A 167 32.49 -23.43 17.84
C SER A 167 33.24 -22.54 18.82
N ARG A 168 32.59 -21.47 19.32
CA ARG A 168 33.15 -20.61 20.37
C ARG A 168 32.91 -21.20 21.76
N SER A 169 33.99 -21.58 22.44
CA SER A 169 33.89 -21.95 23.86
C SER A 169 33.43 -20.75 24.70
N SER A 170 32.34 -20.95 25.45
CA SER A 170 31.78 -19.96 26.34
C SER A 170 32.77 -19.59 27.43
N SER A 171 33.22 -18.34 27.45
CA SER A 171 33.86 -17.80 28.64
C SER A 171 33.31 -16.41 28.99
N LEU A 172 33.02 -16.32 30.29
CA LEU A 172 32.81 -15.15 31.14
C LEU A 172 31.39 -14.59 31.26
N SER A 173 30.97 -14.54 32.53
CA SER A 173 29.81 -13.84 33.06
C SER A 173 29.62 -12.48 32.41
N THR A 174 28.56 -12.35 31.61
CA THR A 174 28.14 -11.10 31.00
C THR A 174 27.33 -10.32 32.03
N LYS A 175 27.97 -9.41 32.79
CA LYS A 175 27.23 -8.43 33.58
C LYS A 175 27.36 -7.07 32.91
N LEU A 176 26.29 -6.63 32.26
CA LEU A 176 26.29 -5.42 31.45
C LEU A 176 25.09 -4.54 31.82
N ASP A 177 25.40 -3.33 32.27
CA ASP A 177 24.44 -2.29 32.63
C ASP A 177 24.40 -1.24 31.52
N LEU A 178 23.23 -1.01 30.94
CA LEU A 178 22.97 0.02 29.94
C LEU A 178 22.06 1.11 30.53
N HIS A 179 22.51 2.35 30.44
CA HIS A 179 21.76 3.53 30.88
C HIS A 179 21.40 4.41 29.68
N PHE A 180 20.11 4.67 29.50
CA PHE A 180 19.58 5.50 28.43
C PHE A 180 19.16 6.87 28.99
N THR A 181 19.66 7.94 28.38
CA THR A 181 19.34 9.33 28.75
C THR A 181 18.97 10.15 27.50
N ALA A 182 18.10 11.16 27.64
CA ALA A 182 17.78 12.09 26.55
C ALA A 182 18.03 13.54 27.00
N ILE A 183 18.58 14.35 26.10
CA ILE A 183 18.85 15.77 26.38
C ILE A 183 17.52 16.50 26.57
N GLY A 184 17.36 17.21 27.70
CA GLY A 184 16.16 17.99 28.03
C GLY A 184 15.05 17.23 28.76
N ARG A 185 15.21 15.94 29.07
CA ARG A 185 14.26 15.18 29.91
C ARG A 185 14.99 14.49 31.07
N ASN A 186 14.49 14.65 32.29
CA ASN A 186 15.04 14.00 33.50
C ASN A 186 14.75 12.49 33.61
N GLN A 187 14.37 11.84 32.51
CA GLN A 187 13.97 10.44 32.52
C GLN A 187 15.15 9.57 32.09
N LYS A 188 15.43 8.54 32.90
CA LYS A 188 16.49 7.56 32.65
C LYS A 188 15.84 6.18 32.55
N ALA A 189 16.21 5.40 31.54
CA ALA A 189 15.90 3.98 31.50
C ALA A 189 17.18 3.19 31.80
N LYS A 190 17.06 2.12 32.59
CA LYS A 190 18.16 1.19 32.89
C LYS A 190 17.80 -0.19 32.36
N LEU A 191 18.74 -0.83 31.69
CA LEU A 191 18.69 -2.24 31.31
C LEU A 191 19.87 -2.95 31.98
N THR A 192 19.62 -4.08 32.63
CA THR A 192 20.66 -4.89 33.29
C THR A 192 20.62 -6.27 32.66
N MET A 193 21.77 -6.75 32.19
CA MET A 193 21.92 -8.11 31.66
C MET A 193 22.85 -8.87 32.62
N ASP A 194 22.29 -9.86 33.33
CA ASP A 194 23.02 -10.63 34.34
C ASP A 194 23.32 -12.08 33.89
N LYS A 195 22.53 -12.63 32.96
CA LYS A 195 22.69 -14.02 32.47
C LYS A 195 23.13 -14.04 31.00
N PRO A 196 24.05 -14.95 30.62
CA PRO A 196 24.38 -15.17 29.22
C PRO A 196 23.16 -15.74 28.47
N GLY A 197 22.82 -15.12 27.33
CA GLY A 197 21.70 -15.55 26.48
C GLY A 197 20.31 -14.99 26.87
N GLU A 198 20.20 -14.17 27.91
CA GLU A 198 18.94 -13.53 28.28
C GLU A 198 18.63 -12.34 27.37
N ARG A 199 17.48 -12.41 26.69
CA ARG A 199 16.93 -11.28 25.91
C ARG A 199 16.18 -10.37 26.86
N VAL A 200 16.68 -9.14 27.04
CA VAL A 200 16.05 -8.12 27.89
C VAL A 200 15.56 -6.97 27.01
N GLU A 201 14.31 -6.54 27.19
CA GLU A 201 13.67 -5.48 26.41
C GLU A 201 13.16 -4.36 27.32
N THR A 202 13.20 -3.12 26.84
CA THR A 202 12.63 -1.97 27.56
C THR A 202 12.00 -0.98 26.59
N GLU A 203 10.82 -0.47 26.93
CA GLU A 203 10.13 0.52 26.10
C GLU A 203 10.69 1.94 26.34
N LEU A 204 11.26 2.53 25.29
CA LEU A 204 11.82 3.90 25.34
C LEU A 204 10.80 4.98 24.93
N LYS A 205 9.49 4.70 24.97
CA LYS A 205 8.40 5.61 24.55
C LYS A 205 8.51 7.01 25.17
N ARG A 206 9.10 7.12 26.36
CA ARG A 206 9.23 8.40 27.09
C ARG A 206 10.41 9.28 26.63
N LEU A 207 11.31 8.75 25.79
CA LEU A 207 12.47 9.46 25.24
C LEU A 207 12.29 9.87 23.76
N LEU A 208 11.07 9.71 23.20
CA LEU A 208 10.74 10.04 21.81
C LEU A 208 10.94 11.55 21.52
N GLY A 209 11.54 11.85 20.36
CA GLY A 209 11.67 13.21 19.80
C GLY A 209 13.06 13.87 19.98
N SER A 210 14.04 13.22 20.59
CA SER A 210 15.37 13.80 20.87
C SER A 210 16.48 12.74 20.79
N LYS A 211 17.75 13.18 20.60
CA LYS A 211 18.91 12.26 20.55
C LYS A 211 19.09 11.52 21.88
N ILE A 212 19.03 10.19 21.82
CA ILE A 212 19.21 9.30 22.99
C ILE A 212 20.70 9.00 23.16
N HIS A 213 21.22 9.20 24.37
CA HIS A 213 22.58 8.85 24.74
C HIS A 213 22.57 7.56 25.55
N VAL A 214 23.41 6.61 25.16
CA VAL A 214 23.53 5.30 25.81
C VAL A 214 24.88 5.22 26.50
N HIS A 215 24.87 4.99 27.82
CA HIS A 215 26.08 4.74 28.60
C HIS A 215 26.11 3.27 29.01
N ALA A 216 27.11 2.53 28.52
CA ALA A 216 27.30 1.12 28.82
C ALA A 216 28.41 0.94 29.86
N SER A 217 28.16 0.10 30.88
CA SER A 217 29.15 -0.24 31.92
C SER A 217 29.07 -1.72 32.26
N GLY A 218 30.20 -2.40 32.36
CA GLY A 218 30.26 -3.82 32.69
C GLY A 218 31.26 -4.59 31.83
N GLN A 219 31.30 -5.91 32.01
CA GLN A 219 32.16 -6.82 31.25
C GLN A 219 31.28 -7.80 30.48
N GLY A 220 31.41 -7.79 29.16
CA GLY A 220 30.58 -8.61 28.29
C GLY A 220 30.42 -8.04 26.88
N ARG A 221 29.94 -8.89 25.95
CA ARG A 221 29.46 -8.45 24.64
C ARG A 221 27.94 -8.46 24.66
N ALA A 222 27.31 -7.32 24.37
CA ALA A 222 25.86 -7.20 24.26
C ALA A 222 25.49 -6.65 22.88
N LYS A 223 24.41 -7.18 22.31
CA LYS A 223 23.80 -6.70 21.07
C LYS A 223 22.62 -5.83 21.44
N MET A 224 22.64 -4.57 21.04
CA MET A 224 21.55 -3.62 21.27
C MET A 224 20.80 -3.34 19.95
N LYS A 225 19.47 -3.39 20.02
CA LYS A 225 18.59 -3.05 18.91
C LYS A 225 17.58 -2.00 19.35
N VAL A 226 17.39 -0.96 18.53
CA VAL A 226 16.40 0.09 18.77
C VAL A 226 15.41 0.07 17.62
N VAL A 227 14.12 -0.02 17.95
CA VAL A 227 13.04 -0.01 16.96
C VAL A 227 12.18 1.22 17.16
N MET A 228 11.98 1.96 16.07
CA MET A 228 11.14 3.15 16.02
C MET A 228 10.02 2.91 15.02
N ALA A 229 8.79 2.80 15.51
CA ALA A 229 7.60 2.78 14.68
C ALA A 229 7.02 4.20 14.59
N TYR A 230 6.79 4.66 13.36
CA TYR A 230 6.18 5.97 13.08
C TYR A 230 5.27 5.86 11.86
N HIS A 231 4.31 6.78 11.74
CA HIS A 231 3.48 6.89 10.54
C HIS A 231 4.23 7.70 9.49
N ALA A 232 4.57 7.07 8.36
CA ALA A 232 5.11 7.76 7.19
C ALA A 232 3.96 8.31 6.33
N LEU A 233 4.09 9.55 5.85
CA LEU A 233 3.05 10.23 5.07
C LEU A 233 2.90 9.65 3.66
N GLN A 234 3.98 9.17 3.05
CA GLN A 234 4.01 8.41 1.81
C GLN A 234 5.21 7.45 1.83
N PRO A 235 5.07 6.20 1.38
CA PRO A 235 6.23 5.41 1.01
C PRO A 235 6.84 6.03 -0.25
N GLU A 236 8.09 6.49 -0.18
CA GLU A 236 8.90 6.82 -1.36
C GLU A 236 9.29 5.51 -2.08
N ASP A 237 8.30 4.78 -2.60
CA ASP A 237 8.59 3.57 -3.37
C ASP A 237 9.01 4.00 -4.78
N THR A 238 10.29 3.83 -5.09
CA THR A 238 10.81 4.05 -6.44
C THR A 238 10.36 2.89 -7.34
N CYS A 239 9.16 2.99 -7.92
CA CYS A 239 8.65 2.11 -8.98
C CYS A 239 9.43 2.26 -10.31
N GLN A 240 10.77 2.29 -10.24
CA GLN A 240 11.65 2.50 -11.39
C GLN A 240 11.99 1.17 -12.10
N HIS A 241 12.06 0.07 -11.36
CA HIS A 241 12.51 -1.23 -11.89
C HIS A 241 11.39 -2.28 -12.01
N LEU A 242 10.34 -2.15 -11.20
CA LEU A 242 9.20 -3.05 -11.17
C LEU A 242 7.93 -2.24 -11.38
N SER A 243 7.01 -2.79 -12.16
CA SER A 243 5.72 -2.17 -12.43
C SER A 243 4.59 -3.14 -12.12
N ILE A 244 3.56 -2.64 -11.45
CA ILE A 244 2.30 -3.35 -11.23
C ILE A 244 1.14 -2.42 -11.55
N SER A 245 0.17 -2.94 -12.28
CA SER A 245 -1.05 -2.23 -12.64
C SER A 245 -2.24 -3.14 -12.41
N ILE A 246 -3.26 -2.63 -11.74
CA ILE A 246 -4.48 -3.37 -11.45
C ILE A 246 -5.66 -2.56 -11.95
N THR A 247 -6.51 -3.21 -12.73
CA THR A 247 -7.78 -2.64 -13.20
C THR A 247 -8.91 -3.59 -12.85
N VAL A 248 -9.95 -3.04 -12.25
CA VAL A 248 -11.11 -3.78 -11.78
C VAL A 248 -12.27 -3.52 -12.74
N GLN A 249 -12.84 -4.57 -13.33
CA GLN A 249 -13.93 -4.51 -14.29
C GLN A 249 -15.18 -5.19 -13.73
N GLY A 250 -16.35 -4.56 -13.86
CA GLY A 250 -17.62 -5.13 -13.41
C GLY A 250 -18.52 -4.13 -12.68
N LYS A 251 -19.71 -4.60 -12.29
CA LYS A 251 -20.68 -3.80 -11.54
C LYS A 251 -20.58 -4.11 -10.05
N VAL A 252 -20.15 -3.12 -9.27
CA VAL A 252 -20.10 -3.21 -7.80
C VAL A 252 -21.42 -2.73 -7.19
N LYS A 253 -21.97 -3.47 -6.23
CA LYS A 253 -23.16 -3.05 -5.48
C LYS A 253 -22.73 -2.25 -4.25
N TYR A 254 -23.39 -1.12 -4.03
CA TYR A 254 -23.14 -0.23 -2.88
C TYR A 254 -24.39 -0.20 -2.00
N THR A 255 -24.22 -0.21 -0.67
CA THR A 255 -25.36 -0.05 0.27
C THR A 255 -25.93 1.36 0.23
N ALA A 256 -25.05 2.36 0.08
CA ALA A 256 -25.46 3.73 -0.13
C ALA A 256 -25.88 3.92 -1.60
N ARG A 257 -27.19 4.02 -1.85
CA ARG A 257 -27.62 4.93 -2.91
C ARG A 257 -27.08 6.29 -2.51
N VAL A 258 -26.36 6.98 -3.40
CA VAL A 258 -26.22 8.43 -3.27
C VAL A 258 -27.66 8.95 -3.34
N LEU A 259 -28.29 9.13 -2.19
CA LEU A 259 -29.58 9.79 -2.07
C LEU A 259 -29.27 11.24 -2.41
N ASP A 260 -29.50 11.58 -3.68
CA ASP A 260 -29.39 12.95 -4.20
C ASP A 260 -30.40 13.92 -3.54
N ASN A 261 -31.24 13.45 -2.61
CA ASN A 261 -32.09 14.27 -1.74
C ASN A 261 -32.22 13.61 -0.36
N TYR A 262 -31.70 14.26 0.68
CA TYR A 262 -32.34 14.20 1.99
C TYR A 262 -33.56 15.12 1.93
N ASP A 263 -34.67 14.66 1.36
CA ASP A 263 -35.95 15.23 1.74
C ASP A 263 -36.21 14.73 3.16
N TYR A 264 -35.91 15.58 4.15
CA TYR A 264 -36.36 15.39 5.52
C TYR A 264 -37.89 15.30 5.48
N VAL A 265 -38.41 14.08 5.58
CA VAL A 265 -39.82 13.86 5.95
C VAL A 265 -39.84 14.09 7.45
N ASP A 266 -40.24 15.29 7.85
CA ASP A 266 -40.35 15.64 9.26
C ASP A 266 -41.72 15.21 9.80
N TYR A 267 -41.69 14.55 10.94
CA TYR A 267 -42.85 14.04 11.66
C TYR A 267 -43.46 15.17 12.49
N ASP A 268 -44.16 16.10 11.84
CA ASP A 268 -45.02 17.05 12.56
C ASP A 268 -46.19 17.47 11.66
N GLU A 269 -47.25 16.67 11.68
CA GLU A 269 -48.61 17.14 11.42
C GLU A 269 -49.60 16.24 12.19
N GLU A 270 -50.00 16.72 13.38
CA GLU A 270 -51.18 16.23 14.07
C GLU A 270 -52.42 16.42 13.19
N GLY A 271 -53.23 15.36 13.08
CA GLY A 271 -54.67 15.48 12.82
C GLY A 271 -55.09 15.73 11.38
N GLY A 272 -54.81 14.79 10.47
CA GLY A 272 -55.36 14.77 9.12
C GLY A 272 -55.70 13.36 8.65
N ARG A 273 -56.99 13.12 8.38
CA ARG A 273 -57.61 11.89 7.86
C ARG A 273 -56.74 11.20 6.78
N LYS A 274 -56.39 9.92 6.99
CA LYS A 274 -55.80 9.07 5.94
C LYS A 274 -56.85 8.83 4.85
N GLU A 275 -56.75 9.55 3.74
CA GLU A 275 -57.30 9.11 2.46
C GLU A 275 -56.19 8.37 1.71
N GLU A 276 -56.39 7.06 1.54
CA GLU A 276 -55.63 6.25 0.59
C GLU A 276 -55.92 6.78 -0.82
N VAL A 277 -54.94 7.43 -1.44
CA VAL A 277 -54.98 7.71 -2.87
C VAL A 277 -54.60 6.41 -3.58
N GLU A 278 -55.62 5.63 -3.95
CA GLU A 278 -55.49 4.59 -4.97
C GLU A 278 -54.87 5.21 -6.24
N GLU A 279 -53.75 4.65 -6.69
CA GLU A 279 -53.22 4.93 -8.01
C GLU A 279 -54.29 4.56 -9.03
N ARG A 280 -54.76 5.56 -9.80
CA ARG A 280 -55.69 5.36 -10.89
C ARG A 280 -55.06 4.44 -11.93
N ASP A 281 -55.60 3.23 -12.00
CA ASP A 281 -55.37 2.26 -13.08
C ASP A 281 -55.63 2.92 -14.43
N VAL A 282 -54.58 3.03 -15.25
CA VAL A 282 -54.72 3.24 -16.68
C VAL A 282 -55.12 1.90 -17.29
N HIS A 283 -56.19 1.88 -18.09
CA HIS A 283 -56.65 0.70 -18.79
C HIS A 283 -55.61 0.23 -19.83
N HIS A 284 -54.80 -0.76 -19.46
CA HIS A 284 -54.00 -1.53 -20.41
C HIS A 284 -54.81 -2.72 -20.95
N SER A 285 -54.63 -3.04 -22.23
CA SER A 285 -55.37 -4.10 -22.90
C SER A 285 -54.96 -5.50 -22.40
N LYS A 286 -55.88 -6.48 -22.44
CA LYS A 286 -55.67 -7.87 -21.97
C LYS A 286 -54.46 -8.59 -22.59
N ILE A 287 -53.91 -8.09 -23.70
CA ILE A 287 -52.77 -8.68 -24.41
C ILE A 287 -51.43 -8.25 -23.79
N GLU A 288 -51.33 -7.03 -23.23
CA GLU A 288 -50.08 -6.53 -22.61
C GLU A 288 -49.81 -7.15 -21.23
N TRP A 289 -50.86 -7.59 -20.53
CA TRP A 289 -50.74 -8.22 -19.20
C TRP A 289 -50.11 -9.62 -19.22
N PHE A 290 -50.27 -10.36 -20.31
CA PHE A 290 -49.61 -11.66 -20.50
C PHE A 290 -48.14 -11.51 -20.92
N ASP A 291 -47.80 -10.46 -21.67
CA ASP A 291 -46.45 -10.24 -22.20
C ASP A 291 -45.47 -9.68 -21.15
N ALA A 292 -45.97 -8.95 -20.14
CA ALA A 292 -45.18 -8.48 -19.01
C ALA A 292 -44.81 -9.60 -18.01
N ARG A 293 -45.66 -10.64 -17.88
CA ARG A 293 -45.37 -11.82 -17.03
C ARG A 293 -44.55 -12.89 -17.75
N SER A 294 -44.67 -13.01 -19.08
CA SER A 294 -43.86 -13.95 -19.87
C SER A 294 -42.41 -13.48 -20.05
N ARG A 295 -42.14 -12.16 -19.98
CA ARG A 295 -40.77 -11.61 -19.93
C ARG A 295 -40.13 -11.62 -18.53
N ARG A 296 -40.91 -11.60 -17.45
CA ARG A 296 -40.38 -11.74 -16.06
C ARG A 296 -40.07 -13.16 -15.64
N ARG A 297 -40.31 -14.17 -16.49
CA ARG A 297 -40.12 -15.58 -16.14
C ARG A 297 -39.25 -16.34 -17.15
N ARG A 298 -38.31 -15.62 -17.77
CA ARG A 298 -37.19 -16.18 -18.55
C ARG A 298 -35.88 -15.40 -18.39
N ASP A 299 -35.72 -14.66 -17.28
CA ASP A 299 -34.39 -14.53 -16.68
C ASP A 299 -34.24 -15.77 -15.80
N THR A 300 -33.64 -16.81 -16.37
CA THR A 300 -33.21 -18.00 -15.64
C THR A 300 -32.36 -17.54 -14.46
N GLU A 301 -32.84 -17.82 -13.26
CA GLU A 301 -32.10 -17.78 -11.99
C GLU A 301 -31.00 -18.86 -11.98
N GLU A 302 -30.08 -18.76 -12.94
CA GLU A 302 -28.92 -19.62 -13.02
C GLU A 302 -27.67 -18.74 -13.15
N SER A 303 -27.24 -18.21 -11.99
CA SER A 303 -25.88 -17.77 -11.71
C SER A 303 -25.30 -16.55 -12.45
N LEU A 304 -25.95 -15.38 -12.38
CA LEU A 304 -25.17 -14.14 -12.30
C LEU A 304 -24.56 -14.04 -10.90
N LYS A 305 -23.57 -14.90 -10.60
CA LYS A 305 -22.59 -14.59 -9.55
C LYS A 305 -22.09 -13.20 -9.93
N THR A 306 -22.40 -12.16 -9.14
CA THR A 306 -21.92 -10.80 -9.40
C THR A 306 -20.44 -10.77 -9.03
N ALA A 307 -19.64 -11.45 -9.85
CA ALA A 307 -18.21 -11.49 -9.78
C ALA A 307 -17.69 -10.27 -10.53
N VAL A 308 -16.80 -9.56 -9.85
CA VAL A 308 -16.02 -8.47 -10.44
C VAL A 308 -14.70 -9.08 -10.88
N GLU A 309 -14.25 -8.73 -12.08
CA GLU A 309 -13.01 -9.25 -12.64
C GLU A 309 -11.85 -8.32 -12.29
N TYR A 310 -10.79 -8.91 -11.75
CA TYR A 310 -9.53 -8.24 -11.47
C TYR A 310 -8.56 -8.57 -12.58
N VAL A 311 -8.08 -7.54 -13.28
CA VAL A 311 -7.02 -7.65 -14.29
C VAL A 311 -5.76 -7.08 -13.66
N VAL A 312 -4.78 -7.95 -13.41
CA VAL A 312 -3.49 -7.64 -12.80
C VAL A 312 -2.44 -7.78 -13.86
N CYS A 313 -1.65 -6.74 -14.10
CA CYS A 313 -0.49 -6.85 -14.96
C CYS A 313 0.78 -6.43 -14.24
N VAL A 314 1.82 -7.24 -14.40
CA VAL A 314 3.15 -7.05 -13.84
C VAL A 314 4.18 -6.96 -14.96
N SER A 315 5.23 -6.19 -14.73
CA SER A 315 6.40 -6.16 -15.60
C SER A 315 7.65 -5.74 -14.84
N HIS A 316 8.81 -6.13 -15.35
CA HIS A 316 10.11 -5.62 -14.91
C HIS A 316 10.80 -4.85 -16.02
N ASP A 317 11.76 -3.99 -15.68
CA ASP A 317 12.59 -3.29 -16.66
C ASP A 317 13.62 -4.23 -17.32
N LEU A 318 13.83 -4.09 -18.63
CA LEU A 318 14.75 -4.92 -19.43
C LEU A 318 16.23 -4.70 -19.09
N SER A 319 16.54 -3.60 -18.41
CA SER A 319 17.91 -3.27 -18.00
C SER A 319 18.41 -4.13 -16.84
N ARG A 320 17.49 -4.73 -16.06
CA ARG A 320 17.80 -5.49 -14.84
C ARG A 320 16.83 -6.65 -14.66
N ASN A 321 17.33 -7.85 -14.94
CA ASN A 321 16.59 -9.08 -14.68
C ASN A 321 16.22 -9.19 -13.19
N LEU A 322 15.08 -9.81 -12.92
CA LEU A 322 14.69 -10.24 -11.57
C LEU A 322 15.71 -11.25 -11.03
N SER A 323 15.85 -11.34 -9.71
CA SER A 323 16.75 -12.32 -9.08
C SER A 323 16.21 -13.76 -9.19
N GLY A 324 14.99 -13.94 -9.70
CA GLY A 324 14.30 -15.22 -9.84
C GLY A 324 12.80 -15.01 -9.63
N MET A 325 12.26 -15.65 -8.59
CA MET A 325 10.84 -15.59 -8.24
C MET A 325 10.38 -14.20 -7.80
N ALA A 326 9.14 -13.87 -8.10
CA ALA A 326 8.51 -12.62 -7.66
C ALA A 326 7.14 -12.85 -7.05
N ILE A 327 6.71 -11.93 -6.17
CA ILE A 327 5.42 -12.00 -5.50
C ILE A 327 4.59 -10.77 -5.84
N ALA A 328 3.35 -11.00 -6.29
CA ALA A 328 2.32 -9.97 -6.32
C ALA A 328 1.43 -10.10 -5.08
N ASP A 329 1.47 -9.06 -4.24
CA ASP A 329 0.68 -8.92 -3.04
C ASP A 329 -0.47 -7.94 -3.27
N ILE A 330 -1.68 -8.46 -3.38
CA ILE A 330 -2.86 -7.70 -3.77
C ILE A 330 -3.84 -7.69 -2.61
N THR A 331 -4.13 -6.50 -2.10
CA THR A 331 -5.22 -6.32 -1.13
C THR A 331 -6.50 -6.05 -1.91
N LEU A 332 -7.47 -6.97 -1.87
CA LEU A 332 -8.77 -6.78 -2.52
C LEU A 332 -9.53 -5.61 -1.91
N LEU A 333 -10.46 -5.06 -2.68
CA LEU A 333 -11.40 -4.08 -2.17
C LEU A 333 -12.17 -4.65 -0.98
N SER A 334 -12.46 -3.81 0.01
CA SER A 334 -13.18 -4.26 1.21
C SER A 334 -14.50 -4.95 0.83
N GLY A 335 -14.79 -6.08 1.50
CA GLY A 335 -16.00 -6.86 1.25
C GLY A 335 -15.94 -7.81 0.05
N PHE A 336 -14.82 -7.85 -0.68
CA PHE A 336 -14.58 -8.80 -1.77
C PHE A 336 -13.77 -10.01 -1.31
N VAL A 337 -14.03 -11.16 -1.93
CA VAL A 337 -13.29 -12.41 -1.76
C VAL A 337 -12.99 -12.99 -3.14
N ALA A 338 -11.74 -13.37 -3.39
CA ALA A 338 -11.34 -13.96 -4.67
C ALA A 338 -12.00 -15.34 -4.87
N LEU A 339 -12.33 -15.65 -6.13
CA LEU A 339 -12.82 -16.96 -6.53
C LEU A 339 -11.64 -17.91 -6.71
N THR A 340 -11.60 -18.98 -5.91
CA THR A 340 -10.52 -19.98 -5.98
C THR A 340 -10.54 -20.74 -7.31
N GLU A 341 -11.72 -20.98 -7.89
CA GLU A 341 -11.89 -21.67 -9.18
C GLU A 341 -11.10 -21.02 -10.32
N ASP A 342 -10.96 -19.69 -10.34
CA ASP A 342 -10.20 -18.98 -11.37
C ASP A 342 -8.69 -18.99 -11.09
N LEU A 343 -8.30 -18.94 -9.81
CA LEU A 343 -6.90 -19.03 -9.40
C LEU A 343 -6.34 -20.44 -9.63
N ASP A 344 -7.15 -21.49 -9.43
CA ASP A 344 -6.78 -22.87 -9.72
C ASP A 344 -6.50 -23.07 -11.22
N LYS A 345 -7.30 -22.47 -12.10
CA LYS A 345 -7.05 -22.52 -13.56
C LYS A 345 -5.69 -21.91 -13.93
N LEU A 346 -5.34 -20.78 -13.31
CA LEU A 346 -4.07 -20.10 -13.59
C LEU A 346 -2.85 -20.91 -13.14
N LYS A 347 -3.03 -21.80 -12.16
CA LYS A 347 -2.02 -22.73 -11.66
C LYS A 347 -1.92 -24.02 -12.48
N GLU A 348 -3.06 -24.56 -12.94
CA GLU A 348 -3.13 -25.88 -13.58
C GLU A 348 -2.88 -25.87 -15.09
N LEU A 349 -3.06 -24.73 -15.77
CA LEU A 349 -2.86 -24.61 -17.22
C LEU A 349 -1.41 -24.95 -17.62
N SER A 350 -1.22 -25.47 -18.84
CA SER A 350 0.10 -25.84 -19.40
C SER A 350 1.12 -24.70 -19.34
N ASP A 351 0.63 -23.47 -19.49
CA ASP A 351 1.43 -22.24 -19.52
C ASP A 351 1.81 -21.74 -18.12
N ARG A 352 1.27 -22.34 -17.04
CA ARG A 352 1.57 -22.06 -15.61
C ARG A 352 1.95 -20.60 -15.34
N TYR A 353 1.00 -19.68 -15.54
CA TYR A 353 1.17 -18.26 -15.23
C TYR A 353 1.51 -18.01 -13.75
N ILE A 354 1.06 -18.90 -12.87
CA ILE A 354 1.27 -18.80 -11.42
C ILE A 354 1.70 -20.15 -10.88
N SER A 355 2.72 -20.16 -10.04
CA SER A 355 3.26 -21.38 -9.41
C SER A 355 2.44 -21.76 -8.18
N HIS A 356 2.11 -20.76 -7.37
CA HIS A 356 1.32 -20.91 -6.16
C HIS A 356 0.49 -19.65 -5.89
N TYR A 357 -0.60 -19.78 -5.15
CA TYR A 357 -1.36 -18.64 -4.67
C TYR A 357 -1.82 -18.88 -3.24
N GLU A 358 -1.99 -17.79 -2.49
CA GLU A 358 -2.48 -17.80 -1.13
C GLU A 358 -3.57 -16.75 -0.98
N THR A 359 -4.71 -17.11 -0.37
CA THR A 359 -5.81 -16.15 -0.12
C THR A 359 -6.08 -16.06 1.38
N THR A 360 -5.86 -14.90 1.98
CA THR A 360 -6.08 -14.65 3.41
C THR A 360 -6.86 -13.37 3.62
N GLN A 361 -8.06 -13.45 4.19
CA GLN A 361 -8.85 -12.29 4.67
C GLN A 361 -8.90 -11.08 3.72
N GLY A 362 -9.25 -11.29 2.45
CA GLY A 362 -9.32 -10.20 1.45
C GLY A 362 -7.97 -9.78 0.86
N ARG A 363 -6.91 -10.57 1.08
CA ARG A 363 -5.60 -10.43 0.45
C ARG A 363 -5.32 -11.66 -0.41
N VAL A 364 -4.70 -11.43 -1.56
CA VAL A 364 -4.30 -12.46 -2.52
C VAL A 364 -2.80 -12.32 -2.78
N LEU A 365 -2.05 -13.38 -2.49
CA LEU A 365 -0.63 -13.50 -2.78
C LEU A 365 -0.46 -14.42 -3.99
N LEU A 366 0.17 -13.93 -5.05
CA LEU A 366 0.47 -14.70 -6.26
C LEU A 366 1.99 -14.87 -6.38
N TYR A 367 2.44 -16.11 -6.57
CA TYR A 367 3.84 -16.46 -6.71
C TYR A 367 4.16 -16.75 -8.18
N PHE A 368 5.14 -16.04 -8.72
CA PHE A 368 5.65 -16.19 -10.08
C PHE A 368 7.05 -16.83 -10.04
N ASP A 369 7.27 -17.89 -10.82
CA ASP A 369 8.59 -18.52 -10.95
C ASP A 369 9.57 -17.63 -11.72
N GLU A 370 9.12 -17.15 -12.88
CA GLU A 370 9.87 -16.28 -13.78
C GLU A 370 8.89 -15.37 -14.52
N ILE A 371 9.28 -14.11 -14.73
CA ILE A 371 8.46 -13.17 -15.51
C ILE A 371 9.18 -12.95 -16.84
N PRO A 372 8.52 -13.24 -17.98
CA PRO A 372 9.14 -13.09 -19.28
C PRO A 372 9.43 -11.61 -19.60
N GLU A 373 10.32 -11.38 -20.58
CA GLU A 373 10.62 -10.05 -21.11
C GLU A 373 9.36 -9.41 -21.74
N GLY A 374 8.57 -8.70 -20.93
CA GLY A 374 7.31 -8.12 -21.35
C GLY A 374 6.38 -7.78 -20.19
N ARG A 375 5.12 -7.52 -20.54
CA ARG A 375 4.04 -7.28 -19.59
C ARG A 375 3.19 -8.54 -19.52
N GLU A 376 3.18 -9.19 -18.36
CA GLU A 376 2.35 -10.34 -18.09
C GLU A 376 1.06 -9.88 -17.41
N CYS A 377 -0.08 -10.36 -17.89
CA CYS A 377 -1.40 -9.98 -17.39
C CYS A 377 -2.21 -11.22 -17.04
N ILE A 378 -2.78 -11.22 -15.83
CA ILE A 378 -3.59 -12.29 -15.28
C ILE A 378 -4.96 -11.73 -14.90
N THR A 379 -6.00 -12.54 -15.11
CA THR A 379 -7.36 -12.19 -14.75
C THR A 379 -7.97 -13.21 -13.80
N PHE A 380 -8.60 -12.75 -12.72
CA PHE A 380 -9.36 -13.62 -11.82
C PHE A 380 -10.63 -12.92 -11.32
N GLY A 381 -11.69 -13.69 -11.09
CA GLY A 381 -12.94 -13.17 -10.52
C GLY A 381 -12.89 -13.02 -9.00
N ALA A 382 -13.63 -12.06 -8.46
CA ALA A 382 -13.88 -11.90 -7.04
C ALA A 382 -15.36 -11.64 -6.77
N GLU A 383 -15.91 -12.32 -5.77
CA GLU A 383 -17.28 -12.15 -5.32
C GLU A 383 -17.39 -11.11 -4.20
N GLN A 384 -18.46 -10.32 -4.23
CA GLN A 384 -18.76 -9.36 -3.17
C GLN A 384 -19.62 -10.01 -2.08
N LYS A 385 -19.02 -10.34 -0.93
CA LYS A 385 -19.74 -10.92 0.23
C LYS A 385 -20.50 -9.86 1.02
N VAL A 386 -19.91 -8.68 1.18
CA VAL A 386 -20.49 -7.58 1.94
C VAL A 386 -20.58 -6.34 1.07
N GLN A 387 -21.76 -5.74 1.03
CA GLN A 387 -21.97 -4.46 0.36
C GLN A 387 -21.41 -3.33 1.22
N ILE A 388 -20.61 -2.45 0.62
CA ILE A 388 -19.94 -1.35 1.32
C ILE A 388 -20.43 -0.02 0.75
N GLY A 389 -20.66 0.96 1.62
CA GLY A 389 -21.12 2.29 1.22
C GLY A 389 -20.00 3.14 0.59
N LEU A 390 -18.81 3.10 1.19
CA LEU A 390 -17.63 3.85 0.75
C LEU A 390 -16.46 2.89 0.51
N LEU A 391 -16.24 2.51 -0.75
CA LEU A 391 -15.06 1.75 -1.15
C LEU A 391 -13.84 2.67 -1.15
N GLN A 392 -12.86 2.36 -0.31
CA GLN A 392 -11.56 3.00 -0.30
C GLN A 392 -10.62 2.33 -1.32
N PRO A 393 -9.67 3.07 -1.90
CA PRO A 393 -8.61 2.48 -2.72
C PRO A 393 -7.82 1.45 -1.92
N ALA A 394 -7.45 0.34 -2.56
CA ALA A 394 -6.65 -0.70 -1.94
C ALA A 394 -5.22 -0.70 -2.52
N PRO A 395 -4.19 -1.01 -1.71
CA PRO A 395 -2.83 -1.14 -2.19
C PRO A 395 -2.61 -2.51 -2.85
N ALA A 396 -1.74 -2.51 -3.87
CA ALA A 396 -1.11 -3.72 -4.35
C ALA A 396 0.38 -3.49 -4.53
N SER A 397 1.17 -4.46 -4.11
CA SER A 397 2.62 -4.39 -4.10
C SER A 397 3.19 -5.54 -4.93
N PHE A 398 4.19 -5.26 -5.74
CA PHE A 398 4.91 -6.26 -6.50
C PHE A 398 6.39 -6.18 -6.16
N TYR A 399 6.99 -7.29 -5.73
CA TYR A 399 8.36 -7.31 -5.21
C TYR A 399 9.09 -8.61 -5.53
N ASP A 400 10.43 -8.51 -5.54
CA ASP A 400 11.33 -9.65 -5.71
C ASP A 400 11.38 -10.47 -4.41
N TYR A 401 11.29 -11.81 -4.52
CA TYR A 401 11.29 -12.72 -3.37
C TYR A 401 12.63 -12.73 -2.63
N TYR A 402 13.74 -12.67 -3.36
CA TYR A 402 15.08 -12.72 -2.79
C TYR A 402 15.55 -11.33 -2.35
N GLU A 403 14.97 -10.27 -2.92
CA GLU A 403 15.28 -8.88 -2.56
C GLU A 403 14.02 -8.03 -2.31
N PRO A 404 13.33 -8.18 -1.16
CA PRO A 404 12.05 -7.49 -0.90
C PRO A 404 12.13 -5.96 -0.83
N ASP A 405 13.34 -5.39 -0.69
CA ASP A 405 13.57 -3.95 -0.81
C ASP A 405 13.25 -3.43 -2.22
N ARG A 406 13.34 -4.29 -3.24
CA ARG A 406 12.89 -4.01 -4.60
C ARG A 406 11.40 -4.29 -4.69
N LYS A 407 10.60 -3.25 -4.46
CA LYS A 407 9.15 -3.32 -4.55
C LYS A 407 8.55 -2.11 -5.26
N CYS A 408 7.38 -2.30 -5.85
CA CYS A 408 6.53 -1.23 -6.34
C CYS A 408 5.13 -1.39 -5.77
N THR A 409 4.66 -0.38 -5.03
CA THR A 409 3.31 -0.36 -4.46
C THR A 409 2.45 0.68 -5.17
N VAL A 410 1.27 0.25 -5.62
CA VAL A 410 0.33 1.05 -6.40
C VAL A 410 -1.07 0.92 -5.81
N PHE A 411 -1.79 2.03 -5.71
CA PHE A 411 -3.19 2.04 -5.30
C PHE A 411 -4.14 1.91 -6.49
N TYR A 412 -5.19 1.12 -6.32
CA TYR A 412 -6.27 0.95 -7.29
C TYR A 412 -7.64 1.05 -6.62
N SER A 413 -8.66 1.38 -7.42
CA SER A 413 -10.03 1.65 -6.96
C SER A 413 -11.07 0.87 -7.77
N ALA A 414 -12.31 0.87 -7.29
CA ALA A 414 -13.46 0.32 -8.01
C ALA A 414 -13.69 1.04 -9.36
N PRO A 415 -14.28 0.35 -10.37
CA PRO A 415 -14.61 0.97 -11.65
C PRO A 415 -15.51 2.19 -11.46
N GLN A 416 -15.27 3.23 -12.27
CA GLN A 416 -15.94 4.55 -12.20
C GLN A 416 -15.63 5.41 -10.94
N ARG A 417 -14.75 4.96 -10.03
CA ARG A 417 -14.23 5.78 -8.93
C ARG A 417 -12.74 6.08 -9.10
N SER A 418 -12.30 7.26 -8.68
CA SER A 418 -10.90 7.68 -8.76
C SER A 418 -9.97 6.79 -7.92
N ARG A 419 -8.73 6.60 -8.39
CA ARG A 419 -7.68 5.80 -7.72
C ARG A 419 -7.18 6.43 -6.42
N MET A 420 -7.46 7.71 -6.22
CA MET A 420 -7.11 8.48 -5.04
C MET A 420 -8.37 8.97 -4.33
N VAL A 421 -8.29 9.05 -3.00
CA VAL A 421 -9.27 9.75 -2.15
C VAL A 421 -9.39 11.20 -2.64
N SER A 422 -10.61 11.72 -2.70
CA SER A 422 -10.87 13.08 -3.16
C SER A 422 -10.31 14.07 -2.14
N THR A 423 -9.06 14.48 -2.34
CA THR A 423 -8.38 15.48 -1.52
C THR A 423 -8.02 16.67 -2.42
N LEU A 424 -8.39 17.87 -1.96
CA LEU A 424 -7.97 19.10 -2.63
C LEU A 424 -6.70 19.55 -1.92
N CYS A 425 -5.56 19.46 -2.62
CA CYS A 425 -4.26 19.81 -2.07
C CYS A 425 -3.70 21.04 -2.79
N SER A 426 -3.25 22.01 -2.01
CA SER A 426 -2.56 23.21 -2.47
C SER A 426 -1.29 23.39 -1.63
N GLY A 427 -0.13 23.10 -2.23
CA GLY A 427 1.14 23.06 -1.50
C GLY A 427 1.17 21.90 -0.50
N GLU A 428 1.48 22.20 0.76
CA GLU A 428 1.56 21.21 1.86
C GLU A 428 0.23 21.00 2.60
N VAL A 429 -0.81 21.79 2.28
CA VAL A 429 -2.11 21.72 2.95
C VAL A 429 -3.12 21.00 2.06
N CYS A 430 -3.71 19.93 2.59
CA CYS A 430 -4.77 19.17 1.93
C CYS A 430 -6.06 19.25 2.72
N GLN A 431 -7.16 19.53 2.02
CA GLN A 431 -8.52 19.49 2.56
C GLN A 431 -9.25 18.24 2.07
N CYS A 432 -9.97 17.58 2.98
CA CYS A 432 -10.81 16.43 2.66
C CYS A 432 -12.05 16.87 1.86
N ALA A 433 -12.29 16.24 0.72
CA ALA A 433 -13.45 16.49 -0.14
C ALA A 433 -14.38 15.28 -0.26
N GLU A 434 -14.52 14.45 0.77
CA GLU A 434 -15.33 13.22 0.75
C GLU A 434 -16.79 13.40 1.20
N LYS A 435 -17.17 14.59 1.68
CA LYS A 435 -18.58 14.89 2.01
C LYS A 435 -19.50 14.67 0.79
N PRO A 436 -20.83 14.54 0.93
CA PRO A 436 -21.72 14.43 -0.23
C PRO A 436 -21.62 15.63 -1.18
N CYS A 437 -22.11 15.48 -2.41
CA CYS A 437 -22.12 16.54 -3.42
C CYS A 437 -23.09 17.68 -3.05
N HIS A 438 -22.82 18.89 -3.54
CA HIS A 438 -23.78 19.98 -3.46
C HIS A 438 -25.00 19.69 -4.34
N SER A 439 -26.15 20.25 -3.96
CA SER A 439 -27.36 20.23 -4.80
C SER A 439 -27.60 21.63 -5.36
N GLU A 440 -27.73 21.72 -6.68
CA GLU A 440 -28.10 22.98 -7.34
C GLU A 440 -29.57 23.29 -7.04
N LYS A 441 -29.82 24.41 -6.37
CA LYS A 441 -31.17 24.86 -6.02
C LYS A 441 -31.69 25.78 -7.11
N LYS A 442 -32.95 25.57 -7.49
CA LYS A 442 -33.66 26.45 -8.43
C LYS A 442 -34.58 27.39 -7.68
N THR A 443 -34.36 28.69 -7.86
CA THR A 443 -35.10 29.78 -7.18
C THR A 443 -36.62 29.63 -7.29
N PHE A 444 -37.11 29.19 -8.45
CA PHE A 444 -38.55 29.14 -8.74
C PHE A 444 -39.25 27.85 -8.28
N GLU A 445 -38.51 26.79 -7.95
CA GLU A 445 -39.05 25.50 -7.49
C GLU A 445 -39.09 25.42 -5.94
N MET A 446 -38.53 26.42 -5.25
CA MET A 446 -38.51 26.47 -3.78
C MET A 446 -39.88 26.79 -3.19
N ARG A 447 -40.40 25.87 -2.36
CA ARG A 447 -41.69 26.00 -1.67
C ARG A 447 -41.60 26.74 -0.32
N LYS A 448 -40.47 26.62 0.40
CA LYS A 448 -40.27 27.23 1.73
C LYS A 448 -39.72 28.66 1.62
N LYS A 449 -40.42 29.63 2.25
CA LYS A 449 -40.02 31.06 2.24
C LYS A 449 -38.75 31.37 3.04
N LYS A 450 -38.45 30.61 4.11
CA LYS A 450 -37.32 30.85 5.03
C LYS A 450 -36.07 29.99 4.79
N ALA A 451 -36.11 29.08 3.82
CA ALA A 451 -35.04 28.09 3.61
C ALA A 451 -33.63 28.68 3.44
N ARG A 452 -33.50 29.88 2.86
CA ARG A 452 -32.20 30.56 2.69
C ARG A 452 -31.62 31.05 4.01
N ILE A 453 -32.45 31.65 4.87
CA ILE A 453 -32.06 32.13 6.20
C ILE A 453 -31.76 30.92 7.09
N ASP A 454 -32.58 29.88 7.01
CA ASP A 454 -32.42 28.68 7.82
C ASP A 454 -31.06 28.01 7.55
N PHE A 455 -30.68 27.90 6.27
CA PHE A 455 -29.38 27.38 5.85
C PHE A 455 -28.22 28.30 6.25
N ALA A 456 -28.39 29.62 6.08
CA ALA A 456 -27.36 30.59 6.37
C ALA A 456 -26.99 30.66 7.87
N CYS A 457 -27.97 30.53 8.76
CA CYS A 457 -27.80 30.85 10.18
C CYS A 457 -27.85 29.66 11.14
N TYR A 458 -28.62 28.60 10.86
CA TYR A 458 -28.81 27.51 11.84
C TYR A 458 -28.01 26.25 11.49
N PHE A 459 -28.14 25.73 10.27
CA PHE A 459 -27.43 24.51 9.85
C PHE A 459 -27.15 24.55 8.35
N PRO A 460 -25.89 24.48 7.89
CA PRO A 460 -24.65 24.12 8.60
C PRO A 460 -23.91 25.27 9.31
N THR A 461 -24.53 26.47 9.41
CA THR A 461 -23.88 27.76 9.73
C THR A 461 -22.89 28.17 8.63
N VAL A 462 -23.27 29.19 7.87
CA VAL A 462 -22.49 29.69 6.73
C VAL A 462 -21.42 30.68 7.22
N GLU A 463 -20.19 30.48 6.75
CA GLU A 463 -19.03 31.33 7.06
C GLU A 463 -18.81 32.37 5.94
N TYR A 464 -19.05 31.99 4.69
CA TYR A 464 -18.98 32.89 3.54
C TYR A 464 -20.28 32.89 2.73
N GLY A 465 -20.65 34.06 2.21
CA GLY A 465 -21.77 34.22 1.30
C GLY A 465 -21.45 35.25 0.24
N TYR A 466 -21.37 34.81 -1.02
CA TYR A 466 -20.99 35.63 -2.15
C TYR A 466 -22.00 35.54 -3.28
N GLU A 467 -22.23 36.67 -3.92
CA GLU A 467 -22.75 36.73 -5.26
C GLU A 467 -21.58 36.69 -6.24
N VAL A 468 -21.56 35.69 -7.13
CA VAL A 468 -20.42 35.45 -8.02
C VAL A 468 -20.86 35.30 -9.46
N LYS A 469 -20.06 35.83 -10.38
CA LYS A 469 -20.19 35.57 -11.82
C LYS A 469 -19.13 34.56 -12.24
N ILE A 470 -19.54 33.49 -12.92
CA ILE A 470 -18.60 32.47 -13.41
C ILE A 470 -17.98 32.96 -14.72
N ASN A 471 -16.65 33.07 -14.75
CA ASN A 471 -15.91 33.50 -15.94
C ASN A 471 -15.64 32.31 -16.85
N HIS A 472 -14.89 31.34 -16.36
CA HIS A 472 -14.52 30.12 -17.07
C HIS A 472 -14.26 28.96 -16.11
N MET A 473 -14.21 27.75 -16.65
CA MET A 473 -13.92 26.51 -15.92
C MET A 473 -12.56 25.98 -16.37
N SER A 474 -11.75 25.54 -15.41
CA SER A 474 -10.48 24.83 -15.64
C SER A 474 -10.55 23.46 -14.97
N GLU A 475 -9.78 22.49 -15.47
CA GLU A 475 -9.77 21.13 -14.93
C GLU A 475 -8.42 20.82 -14.30
N LYS A 476 -8.42 20.33 -13.06
CA LYS A 476 -7.20 19.91 -12.35
C LYS A 476 -7.47 18.63 -11.55
N SER A 477 -6.77 17.55 -11.89
CA SER A 477 -6.92 16.24 -11.23
C SER A 477 -8.38 15.75 -11.26
N ASN A 478 -9.02 15.55 -10.10
CA ASN A 478 -10.41 15.11 -9.96
C ASN A 478 -11.43 16.26 -9.76
N PHE A 479 -10.99 17.51 -9.93
CA PHE A 479 -11.80 18.70 -9.66
C PHE A 479 -11.98 19.58 -10.90
N GLU A 480 -13.20 20.08 -11.05
CA GLU A 480 -13.56 21.22 -11.90
C GLU A 480 -13.38 22.49 -11.08
N LEU A 481 -12.46 23.35 -11.50
CA LEU A 481 -12.13 24.61 -10.85
C LEU A 481 -12.80 25.77 -11.61
N TYR A 482 -13.82 26.36 -11.00
CA TYR A 482 -14.55 27.49 -11.54
C TYR A 482 -13.88 28.79 -11.10
N HIS A 483 -13.38 29.55 -12.07
CA HIS A 483 -12.84 30.88 -11.86
C HIS A 483 -13.97 31.88 -11.88
N THR A 484 -14.19 32.55 -10.75
CA THR A 484 -15.36 33.40 -10.52
C THR A 484 -14.95 34.80 -10.11
N THR A 485 -15.75 35.79 -10.51
CA THR A 485 -15.61 37.19 -10.07
C THR A 485 -16.69 37.49 -9.04
N VAL A 486 -16.31 37.99 -7.87
CA VAL A 486 -17.25 38.35 -6.80
C VAL A 486 -17.95 39.67 -7.16
N THR A 487 -19.27 39.64 -7.34
CA THR A 487 -20.08 40.84 -7.65
C THR A 487 -20.56 41.53 -6.39
N ASP A 488 -21.00 40.76 -5.39
CA ASP A 488 -21.41 41.29 -4.09
C ASP A 488 -21.02 40.35 -2.95
N ILE A 489 -20.72 40.93 -1.80
CA ILE A 489 -20.30 40.22 -0.59
C ILE A 489 -21.43 40.34 0.43
N LEU A 490 -21.97 39.20 0.84
CA LEU A 490 -22.99 39.13 1.89
C LEU A 490 -22.34 38.88 3.25
N ARG A 491 -21.40 37.93 3.30
CA ARG A 491 -20.64 37.58 4.51
C ARG A 491 -19.26 37.05 4.12
N ALA A 492 -18.23 37.45 4.85
CA ALA A 492 -16.88 36.90 4.75
C ALA A 492 -16.34 36.76 6.16
N THR A 493 -15.86 35.56 6.53
CA THR A 493 -15.30 35.29 7.86
C THR A 493 -13.80 35.03 7.77
N GLY A 494 -13.37 34.05 6.96
CA GLY A 494 -11.95 33.72 6.82
C GLY A 494 -11.18 34.55 5.78
N ASP A 495 -11.85 35.06 4.76
CA ASP A 495 -11.21 35.80 3.65
C ASP A 495 -11.28 37.31 3.86
N GLU A 496 -10.26 37.87 4.52
CA GLU A 496 -10.16 39.32 4.76
C GLU A 496 -9.79 40.13 3.51
N SER A 497 -9.21 39.50 2.48
CA SER A 497 -8.75 40.21 1.27
C SER A 497 -9.84 40.35 0.19
N VAL A 498 -11.01 39.75 0.40
CA VAL A 498 -12.09 39.74 -0.58
C VAL A 498 -12.71 41.14 -0.75
N ALA A 499 -12.79 41.59 -2.00
CA ALA A 499 -13.40 42.86 -2.37
C ALA A 499 -14.30 42.68 -3.58
N LYS A 500 -15.19 43.64 -3.85
CA LYS A 500 -16.01 43.60 -5.08
C LYS A 500 -15.09 43.60 -6.30
N GLY A 501 -15.27 42.63 -7.18
CA GLY A 501 -14.45 42.41 -8.37
C GLY A 501 -13.25 41.47 -8.15
N SER A 502 -13.01 40.96 -6.93
CA SER A 502 -11.95 39.97 -6.71
C SER A 502 -12.25 38.66 -7.41
N VAL A 503 -11.20 37.95 -7.84
CA VAL A 503 -11.31 36.63 -8.45
C VAL A 503 -11.12 35.55 -7.38
N ARG A 504 -12.02 34.58 -7.33
CA ARG A 504 -11.99 33.43 -6.43
C ARG A 504 -12.28 32.13 -7.16
N VAL A 505 -11.66 31.05 -6.70
CA VAL A 505 -11.77 29.72 -7.31
C VAL A 505 -12.67 28.82 -6.47
N PHE A 506 -13.70 28.27 -7.10
CA PHE A 506 -14.58 27.27 -6.51
C PHE A 506 -14.29 25.89 -7.11
N ALA A 507 -13.88 24.95 -6.27
CA ALA A 507 -13.59 23.57 -6.65
C ALA A 507 -14.84 22.69 -6.50
N LYS A 508 -15.25 22.06 -7.59
CA LYS A 508 -16.29 21.04 -7.63
C LYS A 508 -15.66 19.69 -7.98
N ARG A 509 -16.13 18.61 -7.35
CA ARG A 509 -15.72 17.25 -7.77
C ARG A 509 -16.39 16.85 -9.07
N ARG A 510 -15.61 16.27 -9.98
CA ARG A 510 -16.08 15.77 -11.28
C ARG A 510 -17.13 14.65 -11.17
N GLN A 511 -17.13 13.93 -10.06
CA GLN A 511 -18.14 12.88 -9.78
C GLN A 511 -19.53 13.45 -9.47
N CYS A 512 -19.61 14.73 -9.08
CA CYS A 512 -20.87 15.38 -8.76
C CYS A 512 -21.61 15.82 -10.03
N LYS A 513 -22.90 15.50 -10.12
CA LYS A 513 -23.74 15.89 -11.26
C LYS A 513 -23.98 17.41 -11.33
N GLY A 514 -24.35 17.87 -12.52
CA GLY A 514 -24.63 19.28 -12.84
C GLY A 514 -23.37 20.05 -13.21
N THR A 515 -23.43 20.94 -14.18
CA THR A 515 -22.30 21.80 -14.58
C THR A 515 -22.74 23.24 -14.40
N LEU A 516 -21.91 24.06 -13.74
CA LEU A 516 -22.24 25.47 -13.57
C LEU A 516 -22.02 26.19 -14.91
N GLN A 517 -23.01 26.97 -15.34
CA GLN A 517 -22.95 27.65 -16.63
C GLN A 517 -22.03 28.86 -16.57
N THR A 518 -21.18 29.01 -17.59
CA THR A 518 -20.34 30.20 -17.75
C THR A 518 -21.19 31.44 -18.04
N ASP A 519 -20.69 32.61 -17.68
CA ASP A 519 -21.35 33.92 -17.82
C ASP A 519 -22.68 34.10 -17.07
N LYS A 520 -23.03 33.17 -16.19
CA LYS A 520 -24.18 33.29 -15.29
C LYS A 520 -23.74 33.73 -13.89
N THR A 521 -24.64 34.41 -13.20
CA THR A 521 -24.48 34.81 -11.80
C THR A 521 -25.12 33.78 -10.88
N TYR A 522 -24.43 33.48 -9.79
CA TYR A 522 -24.82 32.49 -8.79
C TYR A 522 -24.69 33.10 -7.40
N LEU A 523 -25.60 32.71 -6.52
CA LEU A 523 -25.48 32.90 -5.08
C LEU A 523 -24.84 31.64 -4.51
N ILE A 524 -23.63 31.77 -3.96
CA ILE A 524 -22.89 30.67 -3.34
C ILE A 524 -22.65 31.00 -1.86
N MET A 525 -23.05 30.08 -1.00
CA MET A 525 -22.85 30.19 0.46
C MET A 525 -22.30 28.88 1.01
N GLY A 526 -21.35 28.92 1.95
CA GLY A 526 -20.77 27.71 2.50
C GLY A 526 -19.82 27.93 3.67
N LYS A 527 -18.93 26.95 3.87
CA LYS A 527 -17.87 26.98 4.88
C LYS A 527 -16.50 27.18 4.27
N ASP A 528 -15.69 27.94 4.95
CA ASP A 528 -14.35 28.29 4.51
C ASP A 528 -13.46 27.03 4.39
N GLY A 529 -12.59 27.04 3.38
CA GLY A 529 -11.62 25.98 3.13
C GLY A 529 -10.25 26.30 3.73
N THR A 530 -9.37 25.31 3.77
CA THR A 530 -7.96 25.52 4.19
C THR A 530 -7.00 25.65 3.02
N THR A 531 -7.50 25.45 1.79
CA THR A 531 -6.72 25.47 0.56
C THR A 531 -6.64 26.87 -0.05
N THR A 532 -5.52 27.18 -0.68
CA THR A 532 -5.32 28.41 -1.46
C THR A 532 -5.11 28.09 -2.95
N ASP A 533 -5.39 29.06 -3.81
CA ASP A 533 -5.11 28.97 -5.25
C ASP A 533 -3.61 29.25 -5.53
N THR A 534 -3.21 29.08 -6.78
CA THR A 534 -1.88 29.42 -7.33
C THR A 534 -1.42 30.85 -7.04
N LEU A 535 -2.37 31.78 -6.85
CA LEU A 535 -2.09 33.18 -6.50
C LEU A 535 -2.00 33.42 -4.98
N GLY A 536 -2.17 32.37 -4.15
CA GLY A 536 -2.19 32.48 -2.69
C GLY A 536 -3.53 32.90 -2.10
N GLU A 537 -4.53 33.19 -2.94
CA GLU A 537 -5.88 33.56 -2.54
C GLU A 537 -6.70 32.36 -2.06
N MET A 538 -7.71 32.59 -1.23
CA MET A 538 -8.52 31.51 -0.65
C MET A 538 -9.29 30.74 -1.73
N GLN A 539 -9.25 29.41 -1.65
CA GLN A 539 -9.97 28.50 -2.55
C GLN A 539 -11.10 27.81 -1.80
N TYR A 540 -12.28 27.76 -2.42
CA TYR A 540 -13.50 27.23 -1.81
C TYR A 540 -13.87 25.87 -2.40
N LEU A 541 -14.34 24.96 -1.55
CA LEU A 541 -14.80 23.63 -1.96
C LEU A 541 -16.33 23.57 -1.96
N LEU A 542 -16.93 23.11 -3.07
CA LEU A 542 -18.37 22.91 -3.20
C LEU A 542 -18.78 21.50 -2.76
N ASP A 543 -19.27 21.40 -1.52
CA ASP A 543 -19.71 20.18 -0.86
C ASP A 543 -21.19 20.24 -0.42
N SER A 544 -21.66 19.25 0.35
CA SER A 544 -23.03 19.21 0.90
C SER A 544 -23.36 20.37 1.84
N SER A 545 -22.35 21.03 2.42
CA SER A 545 -22.52 22.26 3.22
C SER A 545 -22.51 23.53 2.38
N SER A 546 -22.50 23.41 1.05
CA SER A 546 -22.55 24.53 0.12
C SER A 546 -23.95 24.70 -0.47
N TRP A 547 -24.48 25.92 -0.40
CA TRP A 547 -25.66 26.35 -1.13
C TRP A 547 -25.23 26.93 -2.48
N VAL A 548 -25.77 26.39 -3.56
CA VAL A 548 -25.52 26.89 -4.91
C VAL A 548 -26.87 27.15 -5.58
N GLU A 549 -27.16 28.41 -5.86
CA GLU A 549 -28.40 28.84 -6.50
C GLU A 549 -28.09 29.78 -7.68
N GLN A 550 -28.60 29.44 -8.87
CA GLN A 550 -28.49 30.35 -10.03
C GLN A 550 -29.39 31.55 -9.83
N LEU A 551 -28.83 32.76 -9.91
CA LEU A 551 -29.63 33.98 -9.78
C LEU A 551 -30.47 34.20 -11.04
N PRO A 552 -31.76 34.54 -10.88
CA PRO A 552 -32.62 34.81 -12.02
C PRO A 552 -32.21 36.11 -12.71
N SER A 553 -32.21 36.09 -14.05
CA SER A 553 -31.99 37.32 -14.83
C SER A 553 -33.13 38.32 -14.63
N ASP A 554 -32.86 39.62 -14.74
CA ASP A 554 -33.86 40.69 -14.58
C ASP A 554 -35.12 40.49 -15.44
N SER A 555 -34.99 39.93 -16.64
CA SER A 555 -36.12 39.62 -17.52
C SER A 555 -37.08 38.59 -16.91
N GLN A 556 -36.56 37.58 -16.20
CA GLN A 556 -37.34 36.55 -15.54
C GLN A 556 -38.06 37.10 -14.30
N CYS A 557 -37.45 38.06 -13.58
CA CYS A 557 -38.06 38.70 -12.41
C CYS A 557 -39.15 39.71 -12.75
N ARG A 558 -39.17 40.25 -13.97
CA ARG A 558 -40.27 41.11 -14.47
C ARG A 558 -41.57 40.35 -14.71
N ALA A 559 -41.52 39.03 -14.88
CA ALA A 559 -42.70 38.22 -15.09
C ALA A 559 -43.59 38.16 -13.82
N SER A 560 -44.89 38.47 -13.97
CA SER A 560 -45.84 38.58 -12.84
C SER A 560 -45.87 37.34 -11.94
N LYS A 561 -45.78 36.14 -12.53
CA LYS A 561 -45.79 34.85 -11.80
C LYS A 561 -44.56 34.64 -10.90
N ARG A 562 -43.42 35.27 -11.23
CA ARG A 562 -42.12 35.05 -10.57
C ARG A 562 -41.68 36.22 -9.69
N ARG A 563 -42.38 37.36 -9.77
CA ARG A 563 -42.07 38.59 -9.03
C ARG A 563 -42.01 38.40 -7.52
N LEU A 564 -42.95 37.63 -6.96
CA LEU A 564 -42.96 37.33 -5.52
C LEU A 564 -41.70 36.59 -5.07
N GLN A 565 -41.26 35.60 -5.84
CA GLN A 565 -40.07 34.79 -5.52
C GLN A 565 -38.79 35.62 -5.63
N CYS A 566 -38.69 36.50 -6.63
CA CYS A 566 -37.57 37.44 -6.75
C CYS A 566 -37.54 38.47 -5.60
N ASN A 567 -38.71 38.97 -5.18
CA ASN A 567 -38.77 39.89 -4.02
C ASN A 567 -38.28 39.21 -2.74
N VAL A 568 -38.62 37.93 -2.51
CA VAL A 568 -38.14 37.16 -1.35
C VAL A 568 -36.63 36.95 -1.41
N LEU A 569 -36.08 36.68 -2.59
CA LEU A 569 -34.62 36.57 -2.79
C LEU A 569 -33.91 37.89 -2.50
N ASN A 570 -34.37 39.00 -3.08
CA ASN A 570 -33.76 40.31 -2.88
C ASN A 570 -33.88 40.80 -1.43
N ALA A 571 -35.01 40.51 -0.77
CA ALA A 571 -35.19 40.77 0.65
C ALA A 571 -34.18 39.98 1.51
N PHE A 572 -33.98 38.68 1.20
CA PHE A 572 -32.97 37.87 1.87
C PHE A 572 -31.56 38.45 1.72
N VAL A 573 -31.15 38.77 0.49
CA VAL A 573 -29.81 39.32 0.22
C VAL A 573 -29.59 40.63 0.98
N SER A 574 -30.60 41.51 0.99
CA SER A 574 -30.50 42.80 1.69
C SER A 574 -30.45 42.62 3.21
N GLN A 575 -31.32 41.79 3.77
CA GLN A 575 -31.41 41.55 5.20
C GLN A 575 -30.18 40.82 5.74
N TYR A 576 -29.72 39.77 5.06
CA TYR A 576 -28.57 38.99 5.49
C TYR A 576 -27.27 39.83 5.46
N LYS A 577 -27.19 40.78 4.53
CA LYS A 577 -26.05 41.69 4.42
C LYS A 577 -26.01 42.75 5.51
N THR A 578 -27.15 43.26 5.98
CA THR A 578 -27.21 44.29 7.02
C THR A 578 -27.21 43.70 8.42
N ASP A 579 -28.02 42.66 8.64
CA ASP A 579 -28.35 42.17 9.98
C ASP A 579 -27.57 40.89 10.32
N GLY A 580 -26.99 40.22 9.30
CA GLY A 580 -26.32 38.94 9.45
C GLY A 580 -27.28 37.86 9.94
N CYS A 581 -26.86 37.10 10.95
CA CYS A 581 -27.70 36.15 11.65
C CYS A 581 -28.13 36.74 12.99
N THR A 582 -29.44 36.99 13.12
CA THR A 582 -30.04 37.37 14.41
C THR A 582 -30.14 36.13 15.29
N GLN A 583 -29.68 36.22 16.55
CA GLN A 583 -29.84 35.17 17.56
C GLN A 583 -31.32 34.89 17.86
#